data_AF-A0A4Q3VQT0-F1
#
_entry.id   AF-A0A4Q3VQT0-F1
#
_cell.length_a   1.000
_cell.length_b   1.000
_cell.length_c   1.000
_cell.angle_alpha   90.00
_cell.angle_beta   90.00
_cell.angle_gamma   90.00
#
_symmetry.space_group_name_H-M   'P 1'
#
loop_
_entity.id
_entity.type
_entity.pdbx_description
1 polymer ?
#
loop_
_entity_poly.entity_id
_entity_poly.type
_entity_poly.pdbx_seq_one_letter_code
_entity_poly.pdbx_strand_id
1 'polypeptide(L)'
;VAGLDLFAQHPDRALVERALESVEFLVVQDVRRTETTDYASVVLPMTAPAETDGTYTNVSGIVQPLAQILRPLGQAKPVWRTMTELMLRLKPARPFIQARDVYEDLAARNPNFA
;
A
#
# COMPACT_ATOMS: atom_id res chain seq x y z
N VAL A 1 -2.03 -2.02 8.43
CA VAL A 1 -1.48 -3.14 7.61
C VAL A 1 -1.85 -2.90 6.16
N ALA A 2 -0.94 -3.11 5.20
CA ALA A 2 -1.22 -2.84 3.79
C ALA A 2 -0.77 -4.01 2.90
N GLY A 3 -1.68 -4.53 2.07
CA GLY A 3 -1.44 -5.57 1.07
C GLY A 3 -0.99 -6.92 1.62
N LEU A 4 -1.26 -7.21 2.90
CA LEU A 4 -0.73 -8.37 3.60
C LEU A 4 -1.79 -9.02 4.49
N ASP A 5 -1.94 -10.34 4.35
CA ASP A 5 -2.69 -11.15 5.30
C ASP A 5 -1.72 -11.80 6.31
N LEU A 6 -1.69 -11.29 7.54
CA LEU A 6 -0.78 -11.72 8.59
C LEU A 6 -0.98 -13.19 8.98
N PHE A 7 -2.22 -13.68 8.99
CA PHE A 7 -2.52 -15.08 9.31
C PHE A 7 -1.99 -16.06 8.26
N ALA A 8 -1.95 -15.64 6.99
CA ALA A 8 -1.38 -16.45 5.92
C ALA A 8 0.16 -16.43 5.87
N GLN A 9 0.78 -15.38 6.44
CA GLN A 9 2.20 -15.11 6.32
C GLN A 9 2.99 -15.43 7.58
N HIS A 10 2.31 -15.59 8.71
CA HIS A 10 2.92 -15.90 9.99
C HIS A 10 2.48 -17.27 10.52
N PRO A 11 3.41 -18.19 10.83
CA PRO A 11 3.06 -19.55 11.24
C PRO A 11 2.44 -19.61 12.65
N ASP A 12 2.82 -18.70 13.55
CA ASP A 12 2.21 -18.59 14.87
C ASP A 12 0.96 -17.70 14.80
N ARG A 13 -0.19 -18.38 14.68
CA ARG A 13 -1.51 -17.75 14.64
C ARG A 13 -1.85 -17.01 15.93
N ALA A 14 -1.56 -17.61 17.08
CA ALA A 14 -1.92 -17.03 18.37
C ALA A 14 -1.14 -15.74 18.64
N LEU A 15 0.09 -15.64 18.13
CA LEU A 15 0.84 -14.39 18.14
C LEU A 15 0.15 -13.29 17.31
N VAL A 16 -0.28 -13.61 16.09
CA VAL A 16 -0.97 -12.65 15.21
C VAL A 16 -2.26 -12.17 15.85
N GLU A 17 -3.08 -13.08 16.38
CA GLU A 17 -4.34 -12.76 17.04
C GLU A 17 -4.11 -11.80 18.22
N ARG A 18 -3.21 -12.14 19.16
CA ARG A 18 -2.87 -11.26 20.28
C ARG A 18 -2.36 -9.89 19.84
N ALA A 19 -1.51 -9.85 18.80
CA ALA A 19 -0.98 -8.59 18.28
C ALA A 19 -2.10 -7.71 17.69
N LEU A 20 -2.99 -8.29 16.88
CA LEU A 20 -4.11 -7.58 16.27
C LEU A 20 -5.16 -7.14 17.30
N GLU A 21 -5.42 -7.92 18.35
CA GLU A 21 -6.33 -7.54 19.43
C GLU A 21 -5.75 -6.47 20.37
N SER A 22 -4.42 -6.36 20.43
CA SER A 22 -3.73 -5.39 21.30
C SER A 22 -3.71 -3.96 20.76
N VAL A 23 -4.03 -3.74 19.48
CA VAL A 23 -4.03 -2.40 18.87
C VAL A 23 -5.40 -1.75 19.04
N GLU A 24 -5.44 -0.51 19.53
CA GLU A 24 -6.70 0.21 19.74
C GLU A 24 -7.41 0.55 18.42
N PHE A 25 -6.63 0.82 17.37
CA PHE A 25 -7.15 1.20 16.07
C PHE A 25 -6.33 0.59 14.94
N LEU A 26 -6.99 -0.19 14.08
CA LEU A 26 -6.35 -0.90 12.98
C LEU A 26 -6.94 -0.47 11.63
N VAL A 27 -6.09 0.13 10.79
CA VAL A 27 -6.41 0.34 9.37
C VAL A 27 -5.79 -0.78 8.55
N VAL A 28 -6.62 -1.47 7.75
CA VAL A 28 -6.16 -2.47 6.80
C VAL A 28 -6.44 -1.98 5.38
N GLN A 29 -5.41 -1.95 4.54
CA GLN A 29 -5.56 -1.67 3.12
C GLN A 29 -5.33 -2.97 2.34
N ASP A 30 -6.32 -3.43 1.60
CA ASP A 30 -6.26 -4.71 0.88
C ASP A 30 -7.08 -4.65 -0.42
N VAL A 31 -6.75 -5.53 -1.37
CA VAL A 31 -7.45 -5.70 -2.65
C VAL A 31 -8.68 -6.62 -2.49
N ARG A 32 -8.69 -7.46 -1.44
CA ARG A 32 -9.77 -8.40 -1.14
C ARG A 32 -9.96 -8.53 0.37
N ARG A 33 -11.08 -9.13 0.79
CA ARG A 33 -11.27 -9.52 2.19
C ARG A 33 -10.31 -10.66 2.55
N THR A 34 -9.65 -10.53 3.69
CA THR A 34 -8.70 -11.50 4.27
C THR A 34 -9.00 -11.69 5.75
N GLU A 35 -8.41 -12.68 6.40
CA GLU A 35 -8.63 -12.87 7.84
C GLU A 35 -8.13 -11.65 8.64
N THR A 36 -7.01 -11.07 8.22
CA THR A 36 -6.50 -9.81 8.81
C THR A 36 -7.52 -8.66 8.70
N THR A 37 -8.31 -8.59 7.62
CA THR A 37 -9.33 -7.53 7.48
C THR A 37 -10.48 -7.66 8.47
N ASP A 38 -10.74 -8.86 9.02
CA ASP A 38 -11.82 -9.06 9.99
C ASP A 38 -11.53 -8.41 11.36
N TYR A 39 -10.25 -8.11 11.64
CA TYR A 39 -9.81 -7.38 12.84
C TYR A 39 -9.74 -5.87 12.63
N ALA A 40 -9.98 -5.38 11.40
CA ALA A 40 -9.79 -3.98 11.06
C ALA A 40 -10.88 -3.07 11.65
N SER A 41 -10.49 -1.94 12.23
CA SER A 41 -11.41 -0.84 12.55
C SER A 41 -11.86 -0.13 11.26
N VAL A 42 -10.97 -0.02 10.28
CA VAL A 42 -11.26 0.55 8.96
C VAL A 42 -10.56 -0.27 7.88
N VAL A 43 -11.32 -0.63 6.83
CA VAL A 43 -10.76 -1.22 5.61
C VAL A 43 -10.73 -0.17 4.51
N LEU A 44 -9.55 0.07 3.93
CA LEU A 44 -9.36 0.95 2.77
C LEU A 44 -9.17 0.11 1.51
N PRO A 45 -10.04 0.21 0.49
CA PRO A 45 -9.87 -0.54 -0.76
C PRO A 45 -8.57 -0.18 -1.50
N MET A 46 -7.82 -1.18 -1.91
CA MET A 46 -6.57 -1.06 -2.67
C MET A 46 -6.75 -1.56 -4.11
N THR A 47 -6.09 -0.90 -5.06
CA THR A 47 -6.02 -1.40 -6.44
C THR A 47 -5.20 -2.68 -6.56
N ALA A 48 -5.61 -3.57 -7.45
CA ALA A 48 -4.80 -4.70 -7.89
C ALA A 48 -3.58 -4.25 -8.73
N PRO A 49 -2.55 -5.10 -8.93
CA PRO A 49 -1.39 -4.75 -9.75
C PRO A 49 -1.72 -4.30 -11.18
N ALA A 50 -2.76 -4.87 -11.80
CA ALA A 50 -3.21 -4.49 -13.14
C ALA A 50 -3.92 -3.11 -13.18
N GLU A 51 -4.34 -2.58 -12.04
CA GLU A 51 -5.14 -1.36 -11.89
C GLU A 51 -4.31 -0.17 -11.39
N THR A 52 -3.02 -0.36 -11.10
CA THR A 52 -2.12 0.66 -10.57
C THR A 52 -0.96 0.92 -11.50
N ASP A 53 -0.51 2.17 -11.53
CA ASP A 53 0.73 2.61 -12.16
C ASP A 53 1.87 2.68 -11.13
N GLY A 54 3.11 2.67 -11.62
CA GLY A 54 4.31 2.87 -10.80
C GLY A 54 5.53 2.11 -11.30
N THR A 55 6.31 1.58 -10.38
CA THR A 55 7.49 0.76 -10.65
C THR A 55 7.57 -0.39 -9.65
N TYR A 56 8.22 -1.49 -10.03
CA TYR A 56 8.63 -2.54 -9.10
C TYR A 56 10.12 -2.86 -9.30
N THR A 57 10.77 -3.31 -8.23
CA THR A 57 12.16 -3.78 -8.28
C THR A 57 12.14 -5.30 -8.25
N ASN A 58 12.75 -5.93 -9.25
CA ASN A 58 12.80 -7.40 -9.32
C ASN A 58 13.90 -7.97 -8.41
N VAL A 59 13.99 -9.31 -8.35
CA VAL A 59 14.98 -10.03 -7.54
C VAL A 59 16.44 -9.74 -7.92
N SER A 60 16.70 -9.26 -9.13
CA SER A 60 18.03 -8.84 -9.60
C SER A 60 18.33 -7.37 -9.30
N GLY A 61 17.45 -6.67 -8.58
CA GLY A 61 17.61 -5.26 -8.23
C GLY A 61 17.26 -4.29 -9.36
N ILE A 62 16.66 -4.76 -10.47
CA ILE A 62 16.33 -3.92 -11.61
C ILE A 62 14.95 -3.29 -11.39
N VAL A 63 14.88 -1.97 -11.47
CA VAL A 63 13.64 -1.19 -11.45
C VAL A 63 12.95 -1.29 -12.82
N GLN A 64 11.68 -1.66 -12.83
CA GLN A 64 10.88 -1.84 -14.03
C GLN A 64 9.57 -1.06 -13.93
N PRO A 65 9.07 -0.48 -15.04
CA PRO A 65 7.81 0.23 -15.04
C PRO A 65 6.64 -0.74 -14.83
N LEU A 66 5.67 -0.31 -14.03
CA LEU A 66 4.37 -0.94 -13.88
C LEU A 66 3.33 -0.02 -14.53
N ALA A 67 2.76 -0.46 -15.65
CA ALA A 67 1.73 0.28 -16.34
C ALA A 67 0.34 -0.15 -15.85
N GLN A 68 -0.52 0.82 -15.58
CA GLN A 68 -1.93 0.58 -15.35
C GLN A 68 -2.59 0.10 -16.66
N ILE A 69 -3.15 -1.10 -16.66
CA ILE A 69 -3.83 -1.69 -17.83
C ILE A 69 -5.35 -1.80 -17.65
N LEU A 70 -5.84 -1.77 -16.41
CA LEU A 70 -7.25 -1.75 -16.06
C LEU A 70 -7.57 -0.48 -15.27
N ARG A 71 -8.84 -0.04 -15.31
CA ARG A 71 -9.30 1.05 -14.44
C ARG A 71 -9.51 0.50 -13.02
N PRO A 72 -9.15 1.26 -11.96
CA PRO A 72 -9.49 0.89 -10.59
C PRO A 72 -10.97 0.56 -10.42
N LEU A 73 -11.26 -0.53 -9.71
CA LEU A 73 -12.62 -0.95 -9.42
C LEU A 73 -13.20 -0.22 -8.21
N GLY A 74 -14.44 0.26 -8.34
CA GLY A 74 -15.18 0.90 -7.25
C GLY A 74 -14.43 2.12 -6.68
N GLN A 75 -14.13 2.06 -5.38
CA GLN A 75 -13.41 3.11 -4.65
C GLN A 75 -11.93 2.80 -4.43
N ALA A 76 -11.42 1.72 -5.06
CA ALA A 76 -10.02 1.34 -4.94
C ALA A 76 -9.10 2.45 -5.45
N LYS A 77 -8.02 2.68 -4.70
CA LYS A 77 -6.97 3.63 -5.09
C LYS A 77 -5.60 2.94 -5.02
N PRO A 78 -4.66 3.35 -5.88
CA PRO A 78 -3.25 3.05 -5.67
C PRO A 78 -2.79 3.43 -4.27
N VAL A 79 -1.92 2.61 -3.69
CA VAL A 79 -1.37 2.85 -2.34
C VAL A 79 -0.75 4.24 -2.25
N TRP A 80 0.02 4.64 -3.28
CA TRP A 80 0.66 5.96 -3.33
C TRP A 80 -0.36 7.10 -3.21
N ARG A 81 -1.55 6.95 -3.81
CA ARG A 81 -2.59 7.97 -3.78
C ARG A 81 -3.26 8.04 -2.42
N THR A 82 -3.62 6.89 -1.84
CA THR A 82 -4.18 6.83 -0.48
C THR A 82 -3.22 7.44 0.54
N MET A 83 -1.93 7.12 0.45
CA MET A 83 -0.92 7.66 1.37
C MET A 83 -0.70 9.16 1.16
N THR A 84 -0.72 9.65 -0.08
CA THR A 84 -0.68 11.09 -0.37
C THR A 84 -1.87 11.82 0.25
N GLU A 85 -3.08 11.29 0.06
CA GLU A 85 -4.31 11.84 0.60
C GLU A 85 -4.33 11.86 2.14
N LEU A 86 -3.77 10.83 2.79
CA LEU A 86 -3.59 10.78 4.24
C LEU A 86 -2.57 11.83 4.72
N MET A 87 -1.42 11.89 4.05
CA MET A 87 -0.37 12.86 4.37
C MET A 87 -0.90 14.30 4.34
N LEU A 88 -1.64 14.67 3.29
CA LEU A 88 -2.19 16.02 3.14
C LEU A 88 -3.25 16.38 4.18
N ARG A 89 -3.96 15.38 4.74
CA ARG A 89 -4.91 15.58 5.85
C ARG A 89 -4.21 15.79 7.18
N LEU A 90 -3.03 15.18 7.36
CA LEU A 90 -2.23 15.35 8.58
C LEU A 90 -1.46 16.67 8.60
N LYS A 91 -0.91 17.08 7.45
CA LYS A 91 -0.16 18.34 7.33
C LYS A 91 -0.19 18.88 5.90
N PRO A 92 -0.21 20.22 5.72
CA PRO A 92 0.00 20.82 4.41
C PRO A 92 1.35 20.39 3.82
N ALA A 93 1.33 19.86 2.60
CA ALA A 93 2.51 19.44 1.85
C ALA A 93 2.25 19.55 0.35
N ARG A 94 3.30 19.40 -0.46
CA ARG A 94 3.14 19.26 -1.92
C ARG A 94 2.47 17.91 -2.21
N PRO A 95 1.36 17.88 -2.98
CA PRO A 95 0.73 16.62 -3.36
C PRO A 95 1.55 15.88 -4.41
N PHE A 96 1.58 14.54 -4.33
CA PHE A 96 1.91 13.68 -5.46
C PHE A 96 0.67 13.48 -6.32
N ILE A 97 0.77 13.78 -7.62
CA ILE A 97 -0.35 13.76 -8.56
C ILE A 97 -0.36 12.46 -9.39
N GLN A 98 0.83 11.90 -9.63
CA GLN A 98 1.06 10.68 -10.40
C GLN A 98 2.15 9.83 -9.73
N ALA A 99 2.20 8.53 -10.03
CA ALA A 99 3.20 7.63 -9.43
C ALA A 99 4.64 8.08 -9.69
N ARG A 100 4.89 8.73 -10.84
CA ARG A 100 6.19 9.30 -11.20
C ARG A 100 6.69 10.33 -10.19
N ASP A 101 5.81 11.15 -9.62
CA ASP A 101 6.22 12.17 -8.66
C ASP A 101 6.81 11.53 -7.38
N VAL A 102 6.28 10.36 -7.01
CA VAL A 102 6.79 9.56 -5.87
C VAL A 102 8.16 8.98 -6.19
N TYR A 103 8.34 8.46 -7.41
CA TYR A 103 9.63 7.93 -7.84
C TYR A 103 10.70 9.02 -7.91
N GLU A 104 10.37 10.20 -8.44
CA GLU A 104 11.30 11.34 -8.49
C GLU A 104 11.69 11.82 -7.09
N ASP A 105 10.75 11.86 -6.14
CA ASP A 105 11.05 12.19 -4.74
C ASP A 105 11.94 11.12 -4.07
N LEU A 106 11.72 9.84 -4.38
CA LEU A 106 12.57 8.74 -3.92
C LEU A 106 13.99 8.84 -4.49
N ALA A 107 14.11 9.02 -5.81
CA ALA A 107 15.38 9.14 -6.54
C ALA A 107 16.22 10.33 -6.03
N ALA A 108 15.57 11.46 -5.75
CA ALA A 108 16.24 12.64 -5.21
C ALA A 108 16.83 12.42 -3.81
N ARG A 109 16.31 11.46 -3.04
CA ARG A 109 16.75 11.16 -1.67
C ARG A 109 17.62 9.92 -1.57
N ASN A 110 17.62 9.07 -2.58
CA ASN A 110 18.34 7.81 -2.60
C ASN A 110 19.05 7.59 -3.94
N PRO A 111 20.39 7.71 -3.98
CA PRO A 111 21.18 7.54 -5.20
C PRO A 111 21.01 6.19 -5.90
N ASN A 112 20.55 5.15 -5.20
CA ASN A 112 20.30 3.84 -5.82
C ASN A 112 19.08 3.84 -6.77
N PHE A 113 18.28 4.92 -6.76
CA PHE A 113 17.10 5.11 -7.60
C PHE A 113 17.24 6.32 -8.55
N ALA A 114 18.44 6.91 -8.65
CA ALA A 114 18.74 8.07 -9.50
C ALA A 114 18.99 7.69 -10.97
#